data_AF-A0A7X7Q4T2-F1
#
_entry.id   AF-A0A7X7Q4T2-F1
#
_cell.length_a   1.000
_cell.length_b   1.000
_cell.length_c   1.000
_cell.angle_alpha   90.00
_cell.angle_beta   90.00
_cell.angle_gamma   90.00
#
_symmetry.space_group_name_H-M   'P 1'
#
loop_
_entity.id
_entity.type
_entity.pdbx_description
1 polymer ?
#
loop_
_entity_poly.entity_id
_entity_poly.type
_entity_poly.pdbx_seq_one_letter_code
_entity_poly.pdbx_strand_id
1 'polypeptide(L)' 'MIQQETTLKVADNTGAREILCIRVLGGTNRLYASVGDIIIASVR' A
#
# COMPACT_ATOMS: atom_id res chain seq x y z
N MET A 1 -6.74 7.76 0.60
CA MET A 1 -6.73 7.55 -0.85
C MET A 1 -5.31 7.18 -1.24
N ILE A 2 -5.07 5.90 -1.46
CA ILE A 2 -3.77 5.33 -1.83
C ILE A 2 -3.96 4.67 -3.19
N GLN A 3 -3.06 4.94 -4.13
CA GLN A 3 -3.06 4.33 -5.47
C GLN A 3 -1.72 3.64 -5.75
N GLN A 4 -1.62 2.96 -6.89
CA GLN A 4 -0.33 2.43 -7.36
C GLN A 4 0.72 3.53 -7.41
N GLU A 5 1.97 3.16 -7.09
CA GLU A 5 3.14 4.05 -7.01
C GLU A 5 3.10 5.11 -5.88
N THR A 6 2.12 5.02 -4.97
CA THR A 6 2.14 5.82 -3.73
C THR A 6 3.21 5.29 -2.79
N THR A 7 4.11 6.16 -2.30
CA THR A 7 5.04 5.82 -1.22
C THR A 7 4.39 6.09 0.13
N LEU A 8 4.49 5.13 1.06
CA LEU A 8 3.88 5.18 2.39
C LEU A 8 4.96 4.96 3.45
N LYS A 9 4.83 5.61 4.60
CA LYS A 9 5.64 5.31 5.78
C LYS A 9 5.06 4.10 6.49
N VAL A 10 5.93 3.20 6.91
CA VAL A 10 5.53 2.03 7.71
C VAL A 10 5.35 2.46 9.16
N ALA A 11 4.25 2.00 9.77
CA ALA A 11 3.83 2.37 11.12
C ALA A 11 3.94 1.21 12.13
N ASP A 12 4.78 0.22 11.82
CA ASP A 12 5.04 -0.94 12.68
C ASP A 12 6.54 -1.07 13.00
N ASN A 13 6.92 -2.17 13.64
CA ASN A 13 8.28 -2.49 14.05
C ASN A 13 8.94 -3.59 13.21
N THR A 14 8.47 -3.85 11.97
CA THR A 14 9.00 -4.92 11.11
C THR A 14 10.37 -4.59 10.49
N GLY A 15 10.83 -3.34 10.59
CA GLY A 15 12.14 -2.89 10.12
C GLY A 15 12.12 -2.18 8.76
N ALA A 16 10.99 -2.19 8.04
CA ALA A 16 10.79 -1.33 6.88
C ALA A 16 10.50 0.12 7.32
N ARG A 17 11.05 1.11 6.61
CA ARG A 17 10.79 2.54 6.87
C ARG A 17 9.72 3.09 5.94
N GLU A 18 9.86 2.78 4.66
CA GLU A 18 8.94 3.18 3.61
C GLU A 18 8.64 2.00 2.68
N ILE A 19 7.44 2.02 2.11
CA ILE A 19 6.98 1.03 1.13
C ILE A 19 6.38 1.73 -0.07
N LEU A 20 6.51 1.12 -1.25
CA LEU A 20 5.85 1.54 -2.47
C LEU A 20 4.63 0.65 -2.76
N CYS A 21 3.45 1.25 -2.90
CA CYS A 21 2.24 0.50 -3.26
C CYS A 21 2.32 -0.01 -4.70
N ILE A 22 2.25 -1.33 -4.90
CA ILE A 22 2.28 -1.98 -6.21
C ILE A 22 0.86 -2.30 -6.70
N ARG A 23 -0.06 -2.68 -5.80
CA ARG A 23 -1.44 -3.04 -6.17
C ARG A 23 -2.39 -2.91 -4.99
N VAL A 24 -3.60 -2.40 -5.24
CA VAL A 24 -4.72 -2.40 -4.29
C VAL A 24 -5.51 -3.70 -4.45
N LEU A 25 -5.81 -4.40 -3.35
CA LEU A 25 -6.62 -5.62 -3.36
C LEU A 25 -8.11 -5.34 -3.10
N GLY A 26 -8.96 -6.32 -3.39
CA GLY A 26 -10.39 -6.26 -3.06
C GLY A 26 -11.34 -6.09 -4.24
N GLY A 27 -11.00 -6.61 -5.42
CA GLY A 27 -11.90 -6.70 -6.58
C GLY A 27 -11.25 -6.29 -7.91
N THR A 28 -11.96 -6.53 -9.01
CA THR A 28 -11.55 -6.11 -10.35
C THR A 28 -11.65 -4.59 -10.49
N ASN A 29 -10.67 -3.95 -11.13
CA ASN A 29 -10.61 -2.51 -11.42
C ASN A 29 -10.66 -1.59 -10.18
N ARG A 30 -10.26 -2.07 -9.01
CA ARG A 30 -10.14 -1.21 -7.83
C ARG A 30 -8.92 -0.30 -7.96
N LEU A 31 -9.15 1.01 -8.05
CA LEU A 31 -8.11 2.01 -8.29
C LEU A 31 -7.51 2.61 -7.00
N TYR A 32 -8.30 2.65 -5.93
CA TYR A 32 -7.94 3.33 -4.70
C TYR A 32 -8.17 2.47 -3.46
N ALA A 33 -7.25 2.60 -2.50
CA ALA A 33 -7.39 2.09 -1.14
C ALA A 33 -7.71 3.23 -0.15
N SER A 34 -8.53 2.90 0.84
CA SER A 34 -8.81 3.67 2.05
C SER A 34 -8.32 2.91 3.30
N VAL A 35 -8.53 3.50 4.48
CA VAL A 35 -8.14 2.85 5.75
C VAL A 35 -8.90 1.53 5.90
N GLY A 36 -8.19 0.45 6.20
CA GLY A 36 -8.75 -0.90 6.34
C GLY A 36 -8.61 -1.77 5.09
N ASP A 37 -8.25 -1.18 3.94
CA ASP A 37 -7.96 -1.95 2.73
C ASP A 37 -6.55 -2.57 2.76
N ILE A 38 -6.40 -3.69 2.07
CA ILE A 38 -5.12 -4.40 1.94
C ILE A 38 -4.48 -4.04 0.59
N ILE A 39 -3.17 -3.78 0.62
CA ILE A 39 -2.35 -3.51 -0.56
C ILE A 39 -1.17 -4.48 -0.65
N ILE A 40 -0.70 -4.75 -1.87
CA ILE A 40 0.62 -5.33 -2.12
C ILE A 40 1.62 -4.18 -2.26
N ALA A 41 2.74 -4.25 -1.55
CA ALA A 41 3.77 -3.23 -1.57
C ALA A 41 5.18 -3.85 -1.57
N SER A 42 6.17 -3.11 -2.09
CA SER A 42 7.59 -3.44 -1.92
C SER A 42 8.23 -2.55 -0.86
N VAL A 43 9.14 -3.12 -0.08
CA VAL A 43 10.02 -2.35 0.82
C VAL A 43 11.05 -1.59 -0.02
N ARG A 44 11.24 -0.30 0.29
CA ARG A 44 12.30 0.53 -0.27
C ARG A 44 13.49 0.64 0.67
#